data_AF-A0A9D7IUG7-F1
#
_entry.id   AF-A0A9D7IUG7-F1
#
_cell.length_a   1.000
_cell.length_b   1.000
_cell.length_c   1.000
_cell.angle_alpha   90.00
_cell.angle_beta   90.00
_cell.angle_gamma   90.00
#
_symmetry.space_group_name_H-M   'P 1'
#
loop_
_entity.id
_entity.type
_entity.pdbx_description
1 polymer ?
#
loop_
_entity_poly.entity_id
_entity_poly.type
_entity_poly.pdbx_seq_one_letter_code
_entity_poly.pdbx_strand_id
1 'polypeptide(L)'
;MAAVVLLLQQGQLMRAQKKDYLSRELRGRVEKLKVEAAAPSETPAVLVGRLQTLWEWVNAWALTGGKVPVDIPAGIATWFRLLRNAEPNIAAAQFRPISDQITRYTHEFKLLDETADALGKLALSKPGPYRSGDYVTFDQYGRSADFRWLKAADCF
;
A
#
# COMPACT_ATOMS: atom_id res chain seq x y z
N MET A 1 24.85 13.14 -19.77
CA MET A 1 24.23 11.96 -19.11
C MET A 1 24.63 11.77 -17.65
N ALA A 2 25.76 12.31 -17.16
CA ALA A 2 26.17 12.18 -15.75
C ALA A 2 25.29 12.97 -14.74
N ALA A 3 24.71 14.11 -15.15
CA ALA A 3 23.93 14.96 -14.24
C ALA A 3 22.57 14.36 -13.80
N VAL A 4 21.94 13.53 -14.65
CA VAL A 4 20.66 12.87 -14.35
C VAL A 4 20.85 11.75 -13.32
N VAL A 5 21.96 11.03 -13.39
CA VAL A 5 22.31 9.98 -12.42
C VAL A 5 22.61 10.58 -11.03
N LEU A 6 23.23 11.77 -10.98
CA LEU A 6 23.52 12.45 -9.73
C LEU A 6 22.26 12.96 -9.00
N LEU A 7 21.28 13.47 -9.74
CA LEU A 7 20.00 13.96 -9.19
C LEU A 7 19.12 12.83 -8.63
N LEU A 8 19.15 11.65 -9.27
CA LEU A 8 18.46 10.46 -8.76
C LEU A 8 19.09 9.94 -7.46
N GLN A 9 20.42 9.98 -7.33
CA GLN A 9 21.10 9.66 -6.07
C GLN A 9 20.82 10.68 -4.95
N GLN A 10 20.71 11.97 -5.28
CA GLN A 10 20.41 13.01 -4.29
C GLN A 10 18.99 12.91 -3.73
N GLY A 11 18.00 12.52 -4.54
CA GLY A 11 16.64 12.25 -4.06
C GLY A 11 16.55 11.06 -3.10
N GLN A 12 17.37 10.02 -3.32
CA GLN A 12 17.47 8.87 -2.42
C GLN A 12 18.21 9.20 -1.11
N LEU A 13 19.26 10.03 -1.18
CA LEU A 13 20.05 10.44 0.00
C LEU A 13 19.31 11.42 0.91
N MET A 14 18.45 12.30 0.37
CA MET A 14 17.64 13.22 1.19
C MET A 14 16.53 12.51 1.98
N ARG A 15 16.03 11.35 1.51
CA ARG A 15 15.10 10.50 2.29
C ARG A 15 15.78 9.81 3.48
N ALA A 16 17.09 9.59 3.41
CA ALA A 16 17.85 8.93 4.48
C ALA A 16 18.04 9.81 5.74
N GLN A 17 17.66 11.09 5.71
CA GLN A 17 17.84 12.00 6.84
C GLN A 17 16.62 12.11 7.78
N LYS A 18 15.46 11.56 7.38
CA LYS A 18 14.39 11.21 8.33
C LYS A 18 14.70 9.79 8.80
N LYS A 19 15.00 9.61 10.08
CA LYS A 19 15.25 8.28 10.66
C LYS A 19 14.16 7.33 10.17
N ASP A 20 14.54 6.34 9.35
CA ASP A 20 13.61 5.36 8.80
C ASP A 20 12.85 4.74 9.98
N TYR A 21 11.53 4.65 9.85
CA TYR A 21 10.69 4.05 10.88
C TYR A 21 10.81 2.52 10.90
N LEU A 22 11.37 1.93 9.83
CA LEU A 22 11.70 0.52 9.76
C LEU A 22 13.14 0.27 10.24
N SER A 23 13.34 -0.86 10.91
CA SER A 23 14.69 -1.40 11.10
C SER A 23 15.29 -1.79 9.74
N ARG A 24 16.63 -1.79 9.63
CA ARG A 24 17.31 -2.16 8.37
C ARG A 24 16.88 -3.54 7.85
N GLU A 25 16.68 -4.49 8.77
CA GLU A 25 16.24 -5.85 8.44
C GLU A 25 14.80 -5.86 7.91
N LEU A 26 13.87 -5.20 8.60
CA LEU A 26 12.48 -5.12 8.20
C LEU A 26 12.33 -4.37 6.87
N ARG A 27 13.11 -3.30 6.66
CA ARG A 27 13.19 -2.58 5.38
C ARG A 27 13.56 -3.51 4.23
N GLY A 28 14.58 -4.35 4.39
CA GLY A 28 14.96 -5.33 3.37
C GLY A 28 13.85 -6.32 3.03
N ARG A 29 13.13 -6.82 4.04
CA ARG A 29 11.97 -7.72 3.82
C ARG A 29 10.80 -7.02 3.15
N VAL A 30 10.52 -5.76 3.51
CA VAL A 30 9.47 -4.96 2.88
C VAL A 30 9.75 -4.71 1.40
N GLU A 31 10.98 -4.33 1.04
CA GLU A 31 11.35 -4.13 -0.36
C GLU A 31 11.21 -5.42 -1.18
N LYS A 32 11.59 -6.56 -0.59
CA LYS A 32 11.36 -7.88 -1.19
C LYS A 32 9.86 -8.18 -1.35
N LEU A 33 9.06 -7.94 -0.32
CA LEU A 33 7.60 -8.15 -0.35
C LEU A 33 6.92 -7.32 -1.44
N LYS A 34 7.32 -6.04 -1.62
CA LYS A 34 6.78 -5.15 -2.66
C LYS A 34 6.91 -5.74 -4.07
N VAL A 35 7.99 -6.46 -4.33
CA VAL A 35 8.23 -7.13 -5.63
C VAL A 35 7.48 -8.46 -5.69
N GLU A 36 7.62 -9.29 -4.66
CA GLU A 36 7.07 -10.65 -4.67
C GLU A 36 5.54 -10.68 -4.65
N ALA A 37 4.89 -9.76 -3.95
CA ALA A 37 3.44 -9.70 -3.84
C ALA A 37 2.74 -9.35 -5.16
N ALA A 38 3.46 -8.83 -6.16
CA ALA A 38 2.90 -8.59 -7.50
C ALA A 38 2.57 -9.90 -8.23
N ALA A 39 3.26 -10.99 -7.89
CA ALA A 39 2.96 -12.33 -8.38
C ALA A 39 2.13 -13.11 -7.34
N PRO A 40 0.91 -13.56 -7.70
CA PRO A 40 0.08 -14.32 -6.79
C PRO A 40 0.74 -15.65 -6.43
N SER A 41 0.53 -16.10 -5.19
CA SER A 41 1.02 -17.38 -4.70
C SER A 41 -0.11 -18.09 -3.98
N GLU A 42 -0.22 -19.39 -4.18
CA GLU A 42 -1.22 -20.22 -3.50
C GLU A 42 -0.59 -21.18 -2.48
N THR A 43 0.74 -21.12 -2.34
CA THR A 43 1.48 -21.94 -1.37
C THR A 43 1.36 -21.35 0.04
N PRO A 44 0.82 -22.09 1.03
CA PRO A 44 0.60 -21.56 2.38
C PRO A 44 1.87 -21.03 3.06
N ALA A 45 2.99 -21.74 2.96
CA ALA A 45 4.26 -21.32 3.56
C ALA A 45 4.76 -19.97 3.00
N VAL A 46 4.60 -19.75 1.69
CA VAL A 46 4.96 -18.48 1.04
C VAL A 46 4.04 -17.35 1.54
N LEU A 47 2.74 -17.62 1.62
CA LEU A 47 1.76 -16.65 2.10
C LEU A 47 1.97 -16.28 3.57
N VAL A 48 2.33 -17.24 4.43
CA VAL A 48 2.69 -16.97 5.84
C VAL A 48 3.89 -16.03 5.93
N GLY A 49 4.95 -16.27 5.15
CA GLY A 49 6.13 -15.39 5.15
C GLY A 49 5.83 -13.96 4.68
N ARG A 50 5.01 -13.83 3.64
CA ARG A 50 4.55 -12.53 3.13
C ARG A 50 3.68 -11.81 4.17
N LEU A 51 2.74 -12.53 4.77
CA LEU A 51 1.83 -12.01 5.78
C LEU A 51 2.56 -11.55 7.05
N GLN A 52 3.60 -12.27 7.47
CA GLN A 52 4.47 -11.89 8.59
C GLN A 52 5.18 -10.56 8.31
N THR A 53 5.75 -10.41 7.12
CA THR A 53 6.42 -9.17 6.73
C THR A 53 5.44 -8.01 6.65
N LEU A 54 4.24 -8.23 6.07
CA LEU A 54 3.18 -7.23 6.01
C LEU A 54 2.73 -6.81 7.42
N TRP A 55 2.53 -7.77 8.33
CA TRP A 55 2.12 -7.50 9.70
C TRP A 55 3.12 -6.62 10.46
N GLU A 56 4.41 -6.93 10.36
CA GLU A 56 5.45 -6.15 11.01
C GLU A 56 5.57 -4.75 10.41
N TRP A 57 5.41 -4.63 9.09
CA TRP A 57 5.39 -3.34 8.41
C TRP A 57 4.20 -2.47 8.84
N VAL A 58 3.00 -3.04 8.88
CA VAL A 58 1.76 -2.36 9.32
C VAL A 58 1.93 -1.83 10.76
N ASN A 59 2.48 -2.64 11.67
CA ASN A 59 2.72 -2.21 13.04
C ASN A 59 3.76 -1.10 13.12
N ALA A 60 4.87 -1.23 12.39
CA ALA A 60 5.88 -0.18 12.37
C ALA A 60 5.33 1.14 11.83
N TRP A 61 4.47 1.09 10.80
CA TRP A 61 3.77 2.26 10.29
C TRP A 61 2.81 2.86 11.33
N ALA A 62 2.01 2.04 12.01
CA ALA A 62 1.09 2.49 13.05
C ALA A 62 1.82 3.24 14.19
N LEU A 63 3.02 2.77 14.56
CA LEU A 63 3.85 3.41 15.58
C LEU A 63 4.36 4.81 15.18
N THR A 64 4.32 5.17 13.89
CA THR A 64 4.61 6.54 13.43
C THR A 64 3.42 7.50 13.62
N GLY A 65 2.28 7.01 14.08
CA GLY A 65 0.99 7.74 14.09
C GLY A 65 0.25 7.66 12.74
N GLY A 66 0.73 6.83 11.82
CA GLY A 66 0.09 6.58 10.53
C GLY A 66 -1.25 5.83 10.69
N LYS A 67 -2.23 6.17 9.85
CA LYS A 67 -3.52 5.48 9.84
C LYS A 67 -3.38 4.09 9.21
N VAL A 68 -4.06 3.12 9.81
CA VAL A 68 -4.16 1.74 9.32
C VAL A 68 -5.64 1.42 9.12
N PRO A 69 -6.04 0.77 8.00
CA PRO A 69 -7.39 0.27 7.83
C PRO A 69 -7.86 -0.61 8.99
N VAL A 70 -9.08 -0.38 9.45
CA VAL A 70 -9.64 -0.98 10.68
C VAL A 70 -9.74 -2.51 10.61
N ASP A 71 -9.90 -3.05 9.41
CA ASP A 71 -10.09 -4.46 9.13
C ASP A 71 -8.77 -5.23 9.02
N ILE A 72 -7.65 -4.56 8.74
CA ILE A 72 -6.34 -5.22 8.55
C ILE A 72 -5.93 -6.08 9.74
N PRO A 73 -5.91 -5.59 11.01
CA PRO A 73 -5.42 -6.42 12.11
C PRO A 73 -6.24 -7.71 12.31
N ALA A 74 -7.56 -7.61 12.21
CA ALA A 74 -8.46 -8.76 12.32
C ALA A 74 -8.33 -9.72 11.12
N GLY A 75 -8.18 -9.17 9.91
CA GLY A 75 -7.95 -9.92 8.69
C GLY A 75 -6.64 -10.72 8.76
N ILE A 76 -5.53 -10.06 9.11
CA ILE A 76 -4.21 -10.68 9.25
C ILE A 76 -4.25 -11.84 10.27
N ALA A 77 -4.86 -11.63 11.45
CA ALA A 77 -5.00 -12.69 12.45
C ALA A 77 -5.79 -13.89 11.92
N THR A 78 -6.88 -13.62 11.19
CA THR A 78 -7.71 -14.65 10.58
C THR A 78 -6.95 -15.44 9.51
N TRP A 79 -6.24 -14.75 8.61
CA TRP A 79 -5.47 -15.41 7.55
C TRP A 79 -4.30 -16.22 8.11
N PHE A 80 -3.62 -15.75 9.15
CA PHE A 80 -2.60 -16.56 9.83
C PHE A 80 -3.17 -17.86 10.35
N ARG A 81 -4.34 -17.81 11.01
CA ARG A 81 -5.00 -19.01 11.52
C ARG A 81 -5.36 -19.99 10.39
N LEU A 82 -5.90 -19.48 9.29
CA LEU A 82 -6.26 -20.31 8.14
C LEU A 82 -5.05 -20.96 7.47
N LEU A 83 -3.97 -20.19 7.24
CA LEU A 83 -2.77 -20.69 6.58
C LEU A 83 -1.98 -21.69 7.45
N ARG A 84 -1.93 -21.48 8.77
CA ARG A 84 -1.22 -22.36 9.71
C ARG A 84 -1.96 -23.67 9.96
N ASN A 85 -3.27 -23.67 9.84
CA ASN A 85 -4.12 -24.84 9.99
C ASN A 85 -4.49 -25.47 8.63
N ALA A 86 -3.82 -25.07 7.55
CA ALA A 86 -4.06 -25.62 6.22
C ALA A 86 -3.71 -27.12 6.21
N GLU A 87 -4.70 -27.96 5.89
CA GLU A 87 -4.46 -29.38 5.71
C GLU A 87 -3.72 -29.66 4.39
N PRO A 88 -2.92 -30.73 4.30
CA PRO A 88 -2.13 -31.04 3.11
C PRO A 88 -2.92 -31.21 1.81
N ASN A 89 -4.21 -31.55 1.91
CA ASN A 89 -5.08 -31.85 0.78
C ASN A 89 -6.00 -30.69 0.37
N ILE A 90 -5.83 -29.51 0.96
CA ILE A 90 -6.59 -28.33 0.56
C ILE A 90 -6.13 -27.86 -0.82
N ALA A 91 -7.09 -27.64 -1.73
CA ALA A 91 -6.80 -27.11 -3.04
C ALA A 91 -6.13 -25.73 -2.95
N ALA A 92 -5.00 -25.56 -3.63
CA ALA A 92 -4.21 -24.32 -3.64
C ALA A 92 -5.06 -23.07 -3.94
N ALA A 93 -6.03 -23.20 -4.85
CA ALA A 93 -6.97 -22.13 -5.22
C ALA A 93 -7.76 -21.54 -4.03
N GLN A 94 -7.93 -22.27 -2.93
CA GLN A 94 -8.60 -21.75 -1.73
C GLN A 94 -7.81 -20.64 -1.04
N PHE A 95 -6.49 -20.56 -1.26
CA PHE A 95 -5.64 -19.52 -0.69
C PHE A 95 -5.54 -18.28 -1.60
N ARG A 96 -6.14 -18.32 -2.80
CA ARG A 96 -6.13 -17.20 -3.73
C ARG A 96 -6.67 -15.90 -3.13
N PRO A 97 -7.83 -15.89 -2.42
CA PRO A 97 -8.33 -14.67 -1.78
C PRO A 97 -7.34 -14.08 -0.77
N ILE A 98 -6.59 -14.91 -0.05
CA ILE A 98 -5.58 -14.46 0.91
C ILE A 98 -4.40 -13.82 0.17
N SER A 99 -3.95 -14.44 -0.93
CA SER A 99 -2.93 -13.85 -1.80
C SER A 99 -3.35 -12.48 -2.32
N ASP A 100 -4.59 -12.34 -2.80
CA ASP A 100 -5.10 -11.09 -3.34
C ASP A 100 -5.17 -9.99 -2.26
N GLN A 101 -5.55 -10.33 -1.02
CA GLN A 101 -5.53 -9.38 0.10
C GLN A 101 -4.10 -8.95 0.46
N ILE A 102 -3.14 -9.87 0.50
CA ILE A 102 -1.72 -9.53 0.72
C ILE A 102 -1.22 -8.59 -0.36
N THR A 103 -1.52 -8.87 -1.63
CA THR A 103 -1.14 -8.00 -2.76
C THR A 103 -1.77 -6.61 -2.61
N ARG A 104 -3.07 -6.54 -2.33
CA ARG A 104 -3.79 -5.27 -2.14
C ARG A 104 -3.16 -4.43 -1.02
N TYR A 105 -2.98 -5.01 0.17
CA TYR A 105 -2.43 -4.25 1.30
C TYR A 105 -0.96 -3.90 1.12
N THR A 106 -0.17 -4.77 0.46
CA THR A 106 1.20 -4.43 0.08
C THR A 106 1.22 -3.20 -0.84
N HIS A 107 0.31 -3.13 -1.81
CA HIS A 107 0.20 -1.98 -2.71
C HIS A 107 -0.22 -0.70 -1.97
N GLU A 108 -1.22 -0.78 -1.09
CA GLU A 108 -1.67 0.37 -0.28
C GLU A 108 -0.54 0.91 0.61
N PHE A 109 0.16 0.03 1.34
CA PHE A 109 1.28 0.44 2.20
C PHE A 109 2.50 0.90 1.40
N LYS A 110 2.72 0.36 0.19
CA LYS A 110 3.75 0.87 -0.72
C LYS A 110 3.47 2.32 -1.09
N LEU A 111 2.23 2.67 -1.41
CA LEU A 111 1.86 4.06 -1.70
C LEU A 111 2.12 4.97 -0.50
N LEU A 112 1.79 4.53 0.72
CA LEU A 112 2.00 5.29 1.95
C LEU A 112 3.49 5.50 2.27
N ASP A 113 4.30 4.46 2.10
CA ASP A 113 5.74 4.46 2.38
C ASP A 113 6.54 5.24 1.32
N GLU A 114 6.17 5.10 0.05
CA GLU A 114 6.89 5.74 -1.05
C GLU A 114 6.37 7.12 -1.37
N THR A 115 5.13 7.46 -1.01
CA THR A 115 4.52 8.74 -1.35
C THR A 115 3.66 9.21 -0.16
N ALA A 116 4.29 9.97 0.76
CA ALA A 116 3.68 10.45 2.00
C ALA A 116 2.41 11.34 1.86
N ASP A 117 1.91 11.54 0.64
CA ASP A 117 0.67 12.26 0.30
C ASP A 117 0.07 11.72 -1.02
N ALA A 118 0.19 10.40 -1.27
CA ALA A 118 -0.20 9.78 -2.55
C ALA A 118 -1.66 10.07 -2.94
N LEU A 119 -2.54 10.04 -1.94
CA LEU A 119 -3.97 10.28 -2.10
C LEU A 119 -4.31 11.78 -2.20
N GLY A 120 -3.34 12.65 -1.90
CA GLY A 120 -3.45 14.08 -1.96
C GLY A 120 -4.55 14.65 -1.07
N LYS A 121 -5.01 15.86 -1.42
CA LYS A 121 -6.09 16.52 -0.68
C LYS A 121 -7.44 16.15 -1.28
N LEU A 122 -8.32 15.63 -0.44
CA LEU A 122 -9.74 15.54 -0.72
C LEU A 122 -10.40 16.85 -0.27
N ALA A 123 -11.09 17.52 -1.18
CA ALA A 123 -11.85 18.73 -0.90
C ALA A 123 -13.25 18.62 -1.50
N LEU A 124 -14.21 19.31 -0.90
CA LEU A 124 -15.51 19.51 -1.53
C LEU A 124 -15.34 20.53 -2.65
N SER A 125 -15.86 20.24 -3.84
CA SER A 125 -15.78 21.17 -4.99
C SER A 125 -16.45 22.52 -4.66
N LYS A 126 -17.46 22.49 -3.77
CA LYS A 126 -18.11 23.69 -3.24
C LYS A 126 -18.44 23.51 -1.75
N PRO A 127 -17.73 24.19 -0.83
CA PRO A 127 -18.04 24.15 0.61
C PRO A 127 -19.37 24.84 0.91
N GLY A 128 -20.14 24.33 1.86
CA GLY A 128 -21.34 25.00 2.37
C GLY A 128 -21.99 24.28 3.56
N PRO A 129 -23.08 24.83 4.11
CA PRO A 129 -24.08 24.00 4.78
C PRO A 129 -24.85 23.21 3.72
N TYR A 130 -24.93 21.88 3.89
CA TYR A 130 -25.68 21.00 2.99
C TYR A 130 -27.05 20.67 3.59
N ARG A 131 -28.07 20.62 2.74
CA ARG A 131 -29.40 20.11 3.12
C ARG A 131 -29.46 18.62 2.87
N SER A 132 -30.31 17.93 3.62
CA SER A 132 -30.59 16.51 3.36
C SER A 132 -31.15 16.36 1.95
N GLY A 133 -30.54 15.49 1.15
CA GLY A 133 -30.90 15.27 -0.27
C GLY A 133 -30.00 16.00 -1.28
N ASP A 134 -29.08 16.84 -0.84
CA ASP A 134 -28.13 17.51 -1.74
C ASP A 134 -27.06 16.52 -2.27
N TYR A 135 -26.78 16.58 -3.56
CA TYR A 135 -25.62 15.92 -4.16
C TYR A 135 -24.41 16.85 -4.11
N VAL A 136 -23.32 16.37 -3.51
CA VAL A 136 -22.06 17.11 -3.43
C VAL A 136 -20.97 16.36 -4.18
N THR A 137 -20.12 17.11 -4.87
CA THR A 137 -18.95 16.57 -5.56
C THR A 137 -17.73 16.72 -4.67
N PHE A 138 -16.94 15.67 -4.59
CA PHE A 138 -15.62 15.68 -3.97
C PHE A 138 -14.56 15.71 -5.07
N ASP A 139 -13.63 16.65 -4.96
CA ASP A 139 -12.43 16.70 -5.78
C ASP A 139 -11.28 16.05 -5.01
N GLN A 140 -10.57 15.14 -5.68
CA GLN A 140 -9.34 14.56 -5.15
C GLN A 140 -8.15 15.02 -6.00
N TYR A 141 -7.25 15.78 -5.38
CA TYR A 141 -6.06 16.31 -6.04
C TYR A 141 -4.85 15.43 -5.72
N GLY A 142 -4.56 14.43 -6.55
CA GLY A 142 -3.34 13.63 -6.42
C GLY A 142 -2.09 14.43 -6.82
N ARG A 143 -0.98 14.29 -6.07
CA ARG A 143 0.34 14.75 -6.53
C ARG A 143 1.01 13.65 -7.34
N SER A 144 0.60 13.48 -8.59
CA SER A 144 1.40 12.70 -9.54
C SER A 144 2.42 13.63 -10.19
N ALA A 145 3.70 13.31 -10.05
CA ALA A 145 4.79 14.06 -10.69
C ALA A 145 4.86 13.86 -12.21
N ASP A 146 3.97 13.06 -12.82
CA ASP A 146 4.12 12.69 -14.23
C ASP A 146 2.80 12.24 -14.90
N PHE A 147 1.77 13.08 -14.86
CA PHE A 147 0.62 12.94 -15.77
C PHE A 147 0.48 14.18 -16.65
N ARG A 148 1.02 14.07 -17.87
CA ARG A 148 0.66 14.95 -18.99
C ARG A 148 -0.85 14.80 -19.22
N TRP A 149 -1.58 15.87 -18.98
CA TRP A 149 -2.99 16.00 -19.31
C TRP A 149 -3.20 15.74 -20.82
N LEU A 150 -3.67 14.55 -21.17
CA LEU A 150 -4.50 14.43 -22.37
C LEU A 150 -5.88 14.91 -21.95
N LYS A 151 -6.22 16.12 -22.40
CA LYS A 151 -7.60 16.60 -22.41
C LYS A 151 -8.43 15.57 -23.19
N ALA A 152 -9.24 14.80 -22.50
CA ALA A 152 -10.45 14.25 -23.10
C ALA A 152 -11.47 15.40 -23.14
N ALA A 153 -11.32 16.25 -24.16
CA ALA A 153 -12.48 16.90 -24.73
C ALA A 153 -13.19 15.85 -25.58
N ASP A 154 -14.52 15.84 -25.49
CA ASP A 154 -15.46 15.14 -26.36
C ASP A 154 -15.61 13.62 -26.11
N CYS A 155 -16.54 13.27 -25.23
CA CYS A 155 -17.43 12.12 -25.41
C CYS A 155 -18.84 12.51 -24.95
N PHE A 156 -19.79 12.23 -25.85
CA PHE A 156 -21.22 12.56 -25.86
C PHE A 156 -22.01 12.11 -24.63
#